data_AF-A0A3D4II15-F1
#
_entry.id   AF-A0A3D4II15-F1
#
_cell.length_a   1.000
_cell.length_b   1.000
_cell.length_c   1.000
_cell.angle_alpha   90.00
_cell.angle_beta   90.00
_cell.angle_gamma   90.00
#
_symmetry.space_group_name_H-M   'P 1'
#
loop_
_entity.id
_entity.type
_entity.pdbx_description
1 polymer ?
#
loop_
_entity_poly.entity_id
_entity_poly.type
_entity_poly.pdbx_seq_one_letter_code
_entity_poly.pdbx_strand_id
1 'polypeptide(L)'
;VASVYFNPHQVQLSAGATQLIAHWGIKTGNELSPAFLLETDFLFSIKGVLVLVLGGFLIGFGTRYANGCTSGHAIAGLSNFQLPSLVAVVGFFIGGLLGSWFVLPILFKF
;
A
#
# COMPACT_ATOMS: atom_id res chain seq x y z
N VAL A 1 -1.32 8.12 14.91
CA VAL A 1 -1.12 9.42 15.63
C VAL A 1 -1.79 10.60 14.94
N ALA A 2 -1.56 10.88 13.64
CA ALA A 2 -2.21 12.00 12.96
C ALA A 2 -3.74 11.81 12.80
N SER A 3 -4.19 10.61 12.42
CA SER A 3 -5.63 10.30 12.26
C SER A 3 -6.44 10.50 13.55
N VAL A 4 -5.88 10.09 14.69
CA VAL A 4 -6.49 10.23 16.02
C VAL A 4 -6.64 11.70 16.43
N TYR A 5 -5.75 12.57 15.96
CA TYR A 5 -5.79 14.00 16.27
C TYR A 5 -6.76 14.79 15.36
N PHE A 6 -6.86 14.41 14.08
CA PHE A 6 -7.70 15.11 13.11
C PHE A 6 -9.15 14.58 13.01
N ASN A 7 -9.44 13.37 13.52
CA ASN A 7 -10.78 12.80 13.53
C ASN A 7 -11.10 12.13 14.87
N PRO A 8 -11.66 12.87 15.85
CA PRO A 8 -11.97 12.35 17.19
C PRO A 8 -13.22 11.45 17.22
N HIS A 9 -13.96 11.35 16.11
CA HIS A 9 -15.11 10.47 16.00
C HIS A 9 -14.67 9.07 15.56
N GLN A 10 -15.14 8.05 16.29
CA GLN A 10 -14.93 6.65 15.97
C GLN A 10 -15.38 6.38 14.53
N VAL A 11 -14.60 5.63 13.77
CA VAL A 11 -14.89 5.31 12.37
C VAL A 11 -16.17 4.47 12.32
N GLN A 12 -17.30 5.10 12.05
CA GLN A 12 -18.59 4.44 11.90
C GLN A 12 -18.64 3.74 10.54
N LEU A 13 -18.17 2.50 10.48
CA LEU A 13 -18.30 1.66 9.29
C LEU A 13 -19.77 1.24 9.12
N SER A 14 -20.29 1.33 7.89
CA SER A 14 -21.63 0.84 7.57
C SER A 14 -21.69 -0.69 7.73
N ALA A 15 -22.87 -1.22 8.04
CA ALA A 15 -23.07 -2.67 8.23
C ALA A 15 -22.63 -3.51 7.02
N GLY A 16 -22.71 -2.95 5.80
CA GLY A 16 -22.20 -3.60 4.59
C GLY A 16 -20.66 -3.58 4.48
N ALA A 17 -20.01 -2.50 4.94
CA ALA A 17 -18.55 -2.43 4.95
C ALA A 17 -17.95 -3.39 5.98
N THR A 18 -18.54 -3.52 7.16
CA THR A 18 -18.06 -4.46 8.19
C THR A 18 -18.18 -5.92 7.73
N GLN A 19 -19.26 -6.28 7.03
CA GLN A 19 -19.42 -7.62 6.43
C GLN A 19 -18.37 -7.92 5.35
N LEU A 20 -18.06 -6.93 4.50
CA LEU A 20 -17.04 -7.07 3.46
C LEU A 20 -15.62 -7.15 4.04
N ILE A 21 -15.31 -6.44 5.11
CA ILE A 21 -13.97 -6.52 5.70
C ILE A 21 -13.79 -7.84 6.47
N ALA A 22 -14.86 -8.33 7.13
CA ALA A 22 -14.86 -9.62 7.82
C ALA A 22 -14.59 -10.80 6.87
N HIS A 23 -15.10 -10.78 5.63
CA HIS A 23 -14.83 -11.86 4.66
C HIS A 23 -13.38 -11.89 4.15
N TRP A 24 -12.64 -10.78 4.27
CA TRP A 24 -11.21 -10.73 3.96
C TRP A 24 -10.31 -11.13 5.14
N GLY A 25 -10.90 -11.56 6.27
CA GLY A 25 -10.13 -11.97 7.46
C GLY A 25 -9.44 -10.82 8.19
N ILE A 26 -9.76 -9.57 7.85
CA ILE A 26 -9.17 -8.38 8.46
C ILE A 26 -9.96 -8.07 9.73
N LYS A 27 -9.30 -8.11 10.89
CA LYS A 27 -9.89 -7.65 12.15
C LYS A 27 -10.01 -6.13 12.11
N THR A 28 -11.22 -5.62 11.96
CA THR A 28 -11.49 -4.18 12.05
C THR A 28 -11.31 -3.71 13.48
N GLY A 29 -10.21 -2.99 13.76
CA GLY A 29 -10.10 -2.14 14.94
C GLY A 29 -10.85 -0.82 14.75
N ASN A 30 -10.96 -0.03 15.81
CA ASN A 30 -11.56 1.32 15.79
C ASN A 30 -10.68 2.38 15.07
N GLU A 31 -9.64 1.96 14.33
CA GLU A 31 -8.68 2.82 13.64
C GLU A 31 -8.70 2.56 12.13
N LEU A 32 -8.51 3.63 11.35
CA LEU A 32 -8.40 3.63 9.89
C LEU A 32 -7.20 2.81 9.37
N SER A 33 -6.26 2.47 10.24
CA SER A 33 -5.06 1.70 9.92
C SER A 33 -5.24 0.25 10.33
N PRO A 34 -4.88 -0.73 9.49
CA PRO A 34 -4.79 -2.12 9.89
C PRO A 34 -3.59 -2.29 10.84
N ALA A 35 -3.78 -1.97 12.12
CA ALA A 35 -2.74 -1.99 13.14
C ALA A 35 -2.02 -3.35 13.23
N PHE A 36 -2.72 -4.44 12.90
CA PHE A 36 -2.18 -5.79 12.79
C PHE A 36 -0.98 -5.92 11.83
N LEU A 37 -0.88 -5.10 10.77
CA LEU A 37 0.28 -5.10 9.87
C LEU A 37 1.53 -4.49 10.50
N LEU A 38 1.37 -3.69 11.55
CA LEU A 38 2.42 -2.99 12.26
C LEU A 38 2.69 -3.60 13.64
N GLU A 39 1.98 -4.67 14.00
CA GLU A 39 2.24 -5.42 15.22
C GLU A 39 3.60 -6.11 15.13
N THR A 40 4.36 -6.07 16.24
CA THR A 40 5.70 -6.66 16.31
C THR A 40 5.70 -8.15 15.95
N ASP A 41 4.63 -8.87 16.26
CA ASP A 41 4.45 -10.28 15.91
C ASP A 41 4.41 -10.51 14.39
N PHE A 42 3.76 -9.62 13.63
CA PHE A 42 3.74 -9.71 12.17
C PHE A 42 5.06 -9.23 11.56
N LEU A 43 5.62 -8.15 12.09
CA LEU A 43 6.88 -7.57 11.60
C LEU A 43 8.07 -8.53 11.72
N PHE A 44 8.16 -9.28 12.82
CA PHE A 44 9.21 -10.28 13.05
C PHE A 44 8.82 -11.70 12.60
N SER A 45 7.62 -11.89 12.06
CA SER A 45 7.23 -13.15 11.42
C SER A 45 8.03 -13.37 10.14
N ILE A 46 8.34 -14.62 9.82
CA ILE A 46 9.06 -15.00 8.61
C ILE A 46 8.38 -14.41 7.35
N LYS A 47 7.03 -14.37 7.35
CA LYS A 47 6.25 -13.81 6.24
C LYS A 47 6.42 -12.30 6.15
N GLY A 48 6.33 -11.57 7.27
CA GLY A 48 6.46 -10.12 7.32
C GLY A 48 7.85 -9.64 6.91
N VAL A 49 8.90 -10.27 7.45
CA VAL A 49 10.29 -9.96 7.10
C VAL A 49 10.54 -10.18 5.60
N LEU A 50 10.09 -11.31 5.06
CA LEU A 50 10.32 -11.66 3.66
C LEU A 50 9.61 -10.67 2.70
N VAL A 51 8.40 -10.23 3.04
CA VAL A 51 7.67 -9.20 2.28
C VAL A 51 8.33 -7.84 2.37
N LEU A 52 8.78 -7.42 3.56
CA LEU A 52 9.45 -6.12 3.74
C LEU A 52 10.78 -6.07 3.01
N VAL A 53 11.58 -7.14 3.09
CA VAL A 53 12.89 -7.22 2.43
C VAL A 53 12.72 -7.27 0.90
N LEU A 54 11.89 -8.19 0.38
CA LEU A 54 11.68 -8.28 -1.06
C LEU A 54 10.97 -7.04 -1.60
N GLY A 55 9.91 -6.59 -0.95
CA GLY A 55 9.15 -5.41 -1.35
C GLY A 55 10.02 -4.16 -1.34
N GLY A 56 10.78 -3.93 -0.26
CA GLY A 56 11.71 -2.80 -0.16
C GLY A 56 12.81 -2.85 -1.22
N PHE A 57 13.38 -4.03 -1.48
CA PHE A 57 14.37 -4.22 -2.53
C PHE A 57 13.80 -3.91 -3.92
N LEU A 58 12.62 -4.45 -4.26
CA LEU A 58 11.97 -4.21 -5.56
C LEU A 58 11.65 -2.73 -5.77
N ILE A 59 11.17 -2.04 -4.73
CA ILE A 59 10.88 -0.60 -4.79
C ILE A 59 12.19 0.20 -4.97
N GLY A 60 13.21 -0.10 -4.18
CA GLY A 60 14.51 0.56 -4.28
C GLY A 60 15.16 0.37 -5.66
N PHE A 61 15.16 -0.86 -6.17
CA PHE A 61 15.63 -1.15 -7.52
C PHE A 61 14.80 -0.42 -8.59
N GLY A 62 13.47 -0.48 -8.50
CA GLY A 62 12.56 0.14 -9.48
C GLY A 62 12.70 1.66 -9.55
N THR A 63 12.83 2.34 -8.40
CA THR A 63 13.05 3.80 -8.37
C THR A 63 14.39 4.20 -8.98
N ARG A 64 15.45 3.41 -8.76
CA ARG A 64 16.73 3.67 -9.42
C ARG A 64 16.65 3.43 -10.93
N TYR A 65 15.96 2.38 -11.36
CA TYR A 65 15.75 2.07 -12.77
C TYR A 65 14.94 3.16 -13.49
N ALA A 66 13.91 3.69 -12.84
CA ALA A 66 13.11 4.81 -13.36
C ALA A 66 13.85 6.16 -13.29
N ASN A 67 15.05 6.22 -12.71
CA ASN A 67 15.82 7.44 -12.46
C ASN A 67 15.03 8.51 -11.68
N GLY A 68 14.17 8.07 -10.75
CA GLY A 68 13.28 8.96 -10.02
C GLY A 68 12.31 8.23 -9.11
N CYS A 69 11.56 9.01 -8.33
CA CYS A 69 10.49 8.51 -7.48
C CYS A 69 9.11 8.76 -8.11
N THR A 70 8.10 8.04 -7.62
CA THR A 70 6.71 8.15 -8.08
C THR A 70 6.19 9.58 -7.97
N SER A 71 6.47 10.28 -6.86
CA SER A 71 6.05 11.67 -6.65
C SER A 71 6.76 12.64 -7.61
N GLY A 72 8.03 12.43 -7.91
CA GLY A 72 8.79 13.25 -8.86
C GLY A 72 8.25 13.17 -10.29
N HIS A 73 7.99 11.96 -10.78
CA HIS A 73 7.42 11.76 -12.12
C HIS A 73 5.94 12.16 -12.19
N ALA A 74 5.13 11.84 -11.17
CA ALA A 74 3.71 12.11 -11.20
C ALA A 74 3.34 13.58 -10.96
N ILE A 75 4.03 14.27 -10.03
CA ILE A 75 3.73 15.67 -9.70
C ILE A 75 4.49 16.58 -10.65
N ALA A 76 5.82 16.65 -10.54
CA ALA A 76 6.61 17.62 -11.30
C ALA A 76 6.75 17.23 -12.78
N GLY A 77 7.06 15.96 -13.06
CA GLY A 77 7.30 15.47 -14.43
C GLY A 77 6.07 15.52 -15.34
N LEU A 78 4.91 15.12 -14.82
CA LEU A 78 3.65 15.13 -15.55
C LEU A 78 3.11 16.55 -15.75
N SER A 79 3.24 17.43 -14.73
CA SER A 79 2.87 18.85 -14.86
C SER A 79 3.69 19.58 -15.94
N ASN A 80 4.92 19.14 -16.20
CA ASN A 80 5.77 19.69 -17.25
C ASN A 80 5.64 18.97 -18.61
N PHE A 81 4.59 18.14 -18.80
CA PHE A 81 4.30 17.39 -20.03
C PHE A 81 5.46 16.55 -20.59
N GLN A 82 6.29 16.00 -19.70
CA GLN A 82 7.40 15.15 -20.12
C GLN A 82 6.89 13.74 -20.47
N LEU A 83 7.01 13.36 -21.75
CA LEU A 83 6.67 12.00 -22.22
C LEU A 83 7.34 10.87 -21.41
N PRO A 84 8.63 10.98 -21.00
CA PRO A 84 9.25 9.95 -20.14
C PRO A 84 8.54 9.77 -18.80
N SER A 85 8.08 10.86 -18.19
CA SER A 85 7.35 10.82 -16.92
C SER A 85 5.96 10.22 -17.08
N LEU A 86 5.28 10.46 -18.21
CA LEU A 86 4.01 9.79 -18.52
C LEU A 86 4.17 8.27 -18.58
N VAL A 87 5.19 7.78 -19.30
CA VAL A 87 5.47 6.34 -19.40
C VAL A 87 5.83 5.73 -18.04
N ALA A 88 6.66 6.42 -17.25
CA ALA A 88 7.02 5.97 -15.90
C ALA A 88 5.77 5.85 -15.00
N VAL A 89 4.90 6.85 -15.01
CA VAL A 89 3.66 6.86 -14.21
C VAL A 89 2.73 5.71 -14.63
N VAL A 90 2.51 5.49 -15.93
CA VAL A 90 1.70 4.37 -16.42
C VAL A 90 2.28 3.04 -15.94
N GLY A 91 3.61 2.86 -16.01
CA GLY A 91 4.29 1.67 -15.49
C GLY A 91 4.08 1.46 -13.99
N PHE A 92 4.19 2.52 -13.18
CA PHE A 92 3.94 2.45 -11.73
C PHE A 92 2.50 2.04 -11.41
N PHE A 93 1.51 2.58 -12.13
CA PHE A 93 0.11 2.22 -11.92
C PHE A 93 -0.19 0.77 -12.34
N ILE A 94 0.34 0.30 -13.47
CA ILE A 94 0.18 -1.10 -13.89
C ILE A 94 0.83 -2.03 -12.85
N GLY A 95 2.05 -1.72 -12.41
CA GLY A 95 2.74 -2.49 -11.37
C GLY A 95 1.96 -2.52 -10.05
N GLY A 96 1.41 -1.39 -9.62
CA GLY A 96 0.55 -1.31 -8.44
C GLY A 96 -0.76 -2.10 -8.58
N LEU A 97 -1.39 -2.06 -9.76
CA LEU A 97 -2.61 -2.81 -10.04
C LEU A 97 -2.33 -4.32 -10.00
N LEU A 98 -1.27 -4.78 -10.67
CA LEU A 98 -0.84 -6.18 -10.64
C LEU A 98 -0.47 -6.61 -9.22
N GLY A 99 0.23 -5.77 -8.47
CA GLY A 99 0.52 -6.00 -7.06
C GLY A 99 -0.75 -6.17 -6.22
N SER A 100 -1.72 -5.27 -6.37
CA SER A 100 -2.98 -5.34 -5.63
C SER A 100 -3.81 -6.57 -5.97
N TRP A 101 -3.86 -6.96 -7.24
CA TRP A 101 -4.68 -8.08 -7.71
C TRP A 101 -4.03 -9.45 -7.55
N PHE A 102 -2.70 -9.51 -7.48
CA PHE A 102 -1.97 -10.76 -7.40
C PHE A 102 -1.25 -10.91 -6.06
N VAL A 103 -0.41 -9.94 -5.69
CA VAL A 103 0.42 -10.01 -4.48
C VAL A 103 -0.44 -9.91 -3.21
N LEU A 104 -1.38 -8.96 -3.16
CA LEU A 104 -2.23 -8.77 -1.99
C LEU A 104 -3.08 -10.03 -1.65
N PRO A 105 -3.82 -10.64 -2.60
CA PRO A 105 -4.57 -11.86 -2.27
C PRO A 105 -3.64 -13.03 -1.96
N ILE A 106 -2.47 -13.19 -2.60
CA ILE A 106 -1.52 -14.25 -2.21
C ILE A 106 -1.04 -14.07 -0.76
N LEU A 107 -0.88 -12.82 -0.32
CA LEU A 107 -0.41 -12.50 1.03
C LEU A 107 -1.47 -12.75 2.11
N PHE A 108 -2.72 -12.38 1.85
CA PHE A 108 -3.81 -12.47 2.83
C PHE A 108 -4.70 -13.72 2.70
N LYS A 109 -4.62 -14.48 1.59
CA LYS A 109 -5.39 -15.72 1.39
C LYS A 109 -4.73 -16.93 2.06
N PHE A 110 -4.38 -16.81 3.33
CA PHE A 110 -3.90 -17.92 4.16
C PHE A 110 -4.69 -18.01 5.46
#